data_AF-A0AA37WQW1-F1
#
_entry.id   AF-A0AA37WQW1-F1
#
_cell.length_a   1.000
_cell.length_b   1.000
_cell.length_c   1.000
_cell.angle_alpha   90.00
_cell.angle_beta   90.00
_cell.angle_gamma   90.00
#
_symmetry.space_group_name_H-M   'P 1'
#
loop_
_entity.id
_entity.type
_entity.pdbx_description
1 polymer ?
#
loop_
_entity_poly.entity_id
_entity_poly.type
_entity_poly.pdbx_seq_one_letter_code
_entity_poly.pdbx_strand_id
1 'polypeptide(L)' 'MLIAALLFALGMAEGWNYRATALMASSMLVSLGWLALWAFVWTTLDIEKILLLFADLAAHQAGYLVGAYWNGATDEDR' A
#
# COMPACT_ATOMS: atom_id res chain seq x y z
N MET A 1 -8.23 -0.05 10.12
CA MET A 1 -9.12 0.62 9.14
C MET A 1 -8.53 1.93 8.64
N LEU A 2 -8.18 2.90 9.51
CA LEU A 2 -7.57 4.17 9.08
C LEU A 2 -6.26 4.00 8.29
N ILE A 3 -5.35 3.15 8.78
CA ILE A 3 -4.04 2.91 8.12
C ILE A 3 -4.22 2.38 6.70
N ALA A 4 -5.00 1.32 6.52
CA ALA A 4 -5.35 0.80 5.21
C ALA A 4 -5.97 1.85 4.27
N ALA A 5 -6.83 2.74 4.78
CA ALA A 5 -7.41 3.83 3.97
C ALA A 5 -6.36 4.86 3.53
N LEU A 6 -5.42 5.21 4.41
CA LEU A 6 -4.30 6.09 4.08
C LEU A 6 -3.37 5.45 3.05
N LEU A 7 -3.06 4.17 3.22
CA LEU A 7 -2.27 3.42 2.25
C LEU A 7 -2.99 3.32 0.91
N PHE A 8 -4.28 3.06 0.89
CA PHE A 8 -5.06 3.08 -0.35
C PHE A 8 -4.98 4.44 -1.07
N ALA A 9 -5.11 5.55 -0.35
CA ALA A 9 -4.97 6.89 -0.94
C ALA A 9 -3.55 7.15 -1.47
N LEU A 10 -2.52 6.69 -0.75
CA LEU A 10 -1.12 6.78 -1.19
C LEU A 10 -0.89 5.97 -2.48
N GLY A 11 -1.37 4.73 -2.50
CA GLY A 11 -1.31 3.87 -3.68
C GLY A 11 -1.99 4.53 -4.87
N MET A 12 -3.17 5.12 -4.67
CA MET A 12 -3.88 5.85 -5.72
C MET A 12 -3.06 7.02 -6.28
N ALA A 13 -2.41 7.81 -5.43
CA ALA A 13 -1.54 8.90 -5.87
C ALA A 13 -0.31 8.39 -6.67
N GLU A 14 0.26 7.25 -6.26
CA GLU A 14 1.37 6.60 -6.98
C GLU A 14 0.93 6.02 -8.33
N GLY A 15 -0.27 5.42 -8.37
CA GLY A 15 -0.91 4.88 -9.57
C GLY A 15 -1.22 5.95 -10.60
N TRP A 16 -1.67 7.12 -10.15
CA TRP A 16 -1.90 8.28 -11.02
C TRP A 16 -0.65 8.68 -11.82
N ASN A 17 0.53 8.56 -11.22
CA ASN A 17 1.80 8.90 -11.87
C ASN A 17 2.43 7.72 -12.64
N TYR A 18 1.77 6.55 -12.72
CA TYR A 18 2.29 5.31 -13.32
C TYR A 18 3.67 4.87 -12.81
N ARG A 19 3.98 5.13 -11.53
CA ARG A 19 5.29 4.80 -10.94
C ARG A 19 5.27 3.45 -10.22
N ALA A 20 5.29 2.36 -10.99
CA ALA A 20 5.33 1.00 -10.41
C ALA A 20 6.55 0.75 -9.50
N THR A 21 7.68 1.40 -9.78
CA THR A 21 8.88 1.33 -8.91
C THR A 21 8.67 2.04 -7.57
N ALA A 22 7.89 3.12 -7.54
CA ALA A 22 7.54 3.80 -6.29
C ALA A 22 6.67 2.90 -5.42
N LEU A 23 5.67 2.23 -6.01
CA LEU A 23 4.78 1.27 -5.34
C LEU A 23 5.53 0.14 -4.64
N MET A 24 6.54 -0.43 -5.31
CA MET A 24 7.37 -1.47 -4.71
C MET A 24 8.19 -0.92 -3.54
N ALA A 25 8.79 0.26 -3.68
CA ALA A 25 9.58 0.88 -2.63
C ALA A 25 8.72 1.22 -1.39
N SER A 26 7.55 1.81 -1.58
CA SER A 26 6.62 2.14 -0.49
C SER A 26 6.03 0.90 0.16
N SER A 27 5.69 -0.14 -0.60
CA SER A 27 5.25 -1.44 -0.04
C SER A 27 6.36 -2.14 0.77
N MET A 28 7.62 -2.03 0.33
CA MET A 28 8.78 -2.50 1.10
C MET A 28 8.95 -1.71 2.40
N LEU A 29 8.81 -0.38 2.37
CA LEU A 29 8.88 0.45 3.57
C LEU A 29 7.78 0.12 4.58
N VAL A 30 6.54 -0.11 4.11
CA VAL A 30 5.42 -0.55 4.96
C VAL A 30 5.75 -1.89 5.63
N SER A 31 6.27 -2.85 4.85
CA SER A 31 6.66 -4.17 5.37
C SER A 31 7.79 -4.08 6.39
N LEU A 32 8.80 -3.24 6.13
CA LEU A 32 9.92 -3.01 7.05
C LEU A 32 9.45 -2.31 8.34
N GLY A 33 8.56 -1.32 8.23
CA GLY A 33 7.96 -0.67 9.39
C GLY A 33 7.19 -1.65 10.28
N TRP A 34 6.42 -2.53 9.66
CA TRP A 34 5.71 -3.61 10.34
C TRP A 34 6.68 -4.62 11.00
N LEU A 35 7.73 -5.05 10.30
CA LEU A 35 8.78 -5.92 10.85
C LEU A 35 9.50 -5.28 12.04
N ALA A 36 9.80 -3.98 11.97
CA ALA A 36 10.42 -3.25 13.07
C ALA A 36 9.47 -3.16 14.27
N LEU A 37 8.19 -2.87 14.05
CA LEU A 37 7.17 -2.88 15.11
C LEU A 37 7.08 -4.25 15.79
N TRP A 38 7.14 -5.34 15.02
CA TRP A 38 7.20 -6.69 15.58
C TRP A 38 8.48 -6.92 16.40
N ALA A 39 9.65 -6.55 15.85
CA ALA A 39 10.91 -6.76 16.54
C ALA A 39 11.05 -5.98 17.86
N PHE A 40 10.54 -4.75 17.92
CA PHE A 40 10.80 -3.83 19.03
C PHE A 40 9.62 -3.60 19.97
N VAL A 41 8.37 -3.80 19.51
CA VAL A 41 7.17 -3.48 20.31
C VAL A 41 6.35 -4.72 20.61
N TRP A 42 6.16 -5.59 19.62
CA TRP A 42 5.32 -6.78 19.73
C TRP A 42 6.19 -8.03 19.66
N THR A 43 6.81 -8.38 20.79
CA THR A 43 7.66 -9.57 21.00
C THR A 43 7.04 -10.92 20.59
N THR A 44 5.79 -10.93 20.13
CA THR A 44 5.05 -12.10 19.63
C THR A 44 4.45 -11.82 18.25
N LEU A 45 4.68 -12.76 17.33
CA LEU A 45 4.20 -12.73 15.97
C LEU A 45 2.93 -13.58 15.87
N ASP A 46 1.78 -12.91 15.93
CA ASP A 46 0.47 -13.54 15.85
C ASP A 46 -0.10 -13.48 14.43
N ILE A 47 -0.95 -14.45 14.08
CA ILE A 47 -1.58 -14.55 12.76
C ILE A 47 -2.40 -13.30 12.41
N GLU A 48 -3.00 -12.65 13.41
CA GLU A 48 -3.75 -11.40 13.25
C GLU A 48 -2.86 -10.26 12.73
N LYS A 49 -1.63 -10.15 13.24
CA LYS A 49 -0.67 -9.11 12.84
C LYS A 49 -0.19 -9.32 11.41
N ILE A 50 0.00 -10.59 11.03
CA ILE A 50 0.32 -10.97 9.65
C ILE A 50 -0.83 -10.58 8.72
N LEU A 51 -2.07 -10.94 9.09
CA LEU A 51 -3.28 -10.59 8.33
C LEU A 51 -3.44 -9.07 8.16
N LEU A 52 -3.14 -8.30 9.21
CA LEU A 52 -3.12 -6.83 9.16
C LEU A 52 -2.11 -6.29 8.14
N LEU A 53 -0.87 -6.80 8.15
CA LEU A 53 0.13 -6.43 7.15
C LEU A 53 -0.35 -6.75 5.72
N PHE A 54 -0.92 -7.94 5.51
CA PHE A 54 -1.48 -8.31 4.19
C PHE A 54 -2.64 -7.40 3.78
N ALA A 55 -3.52 -7.03 4.70
CA ALA A 55 -4.62 -6.11 4.44
C ALA A 55 -4.11 -4.72 4.07
N ASP A 56 -3.10 -4.21 4.79
CA ASP A 56 -2.46 -2.92 4.53
C ASP A 56 -1.78 -2.91 3.15
N LEU A 57 -1.03 -3.97 2.80
CA LEU A 57 -0.41 -4.12 1.49
C LEU A 57 -1.45 -4.27 0.36
N ALA A 58 -2.50 -5.05 0.59
CA ALA A 58 -3.59 -5.22 -0.38
C ALA A 58 -4.33 -3.90 -0.63
N ALA A 59 -4.58 -3.11 0.42
CA ALA A 59 -5.19 -1.79 0.28
C ALA A 59 -4.29 -0.85 -0.54
N HIS A 60 -2.98 -0.87 -0.30
CA HIS A 60 -2.02 -0.09 -1.06
C HIS A 60 -2.00 -0.46 -2.55
N GLN A 61 -1.94 -1.77 -2.86
CA GLN A 61 -1.94 -2.28 -4.24
C GLN A 61 -3.28 -2.00 -4.95
N ALA A 62 -4.41 -2.13 -4.24
CA ALA A 62 -5.72 -1.79 -4.78
C ALA A 62 -5.82 -0.29 -5.11
N GLY A 63 -5.30 0.57 -4.24
CA GLY A 63 -5.24 2.02 -4.48
C GLY A 63 -4.49 2.34 -5.77
N TYR A 64 -3.31 1.74 -5.95
CA TYR A 64 -2.51 1.91 -7.16
C TYR A 64 -3.24 1.53 -8.44
N LEU A 65 -3.90 0.38 -8.45
CA LEU A 65 -4.68 -0.05 -9.61
C LEU A 65 -5.79 0.93 -9.95
N VAL A 66 -6.49 1.46 -8.94
CA VAL A 66 -7.53 2.47 -9.14
C VAL A 66 -6.93 3.77 -9.69
N GLY A 67 -5.82 4.26 -9.13
CA GLY A 67 -5.15 5.46 -9.59
C GLY A 67 -4.64 5.34 -11.04
N ALA A 68 -4.04 4.19 -11.36
CA ALA A 68 -3.56 3.89 -12.71
C ALA A 68 -4.70 3.77 -13.72
N TYR A 69 -5.80 3.10 -13.36
CA TYR A 69 -6.98 2.99 -14.21
C TYR A 69 -7.61 4.37 -14.50
N TRP A 70 -7.75 5.20 -13.46
CA TRP A 70 -8.30 6.55 -13.63
C TRP A 70 -7.44 7.41 -14.55
N ASN A 71 -6.11 7.41 -14.36
CA ASN A 71 -5.22 8.21 -15.21
C ASN A 71 -5.26 7.75 -16.68
N GLY A 72 -5.31 6.44 -16.92
CA GLY A 72 -5.48 5.88 -18.27
C GLY A 72 -6.79 6.29 -18.93
N ALA A 73 -7.90 6.30 -18.17
CA ALA A 73 -9.20 6.77 -18.67
C ALA A 73 -9.17 8.27 -19.03
N THR A 74 -8.48 9.10 -18.24
CA THR A 74 -8.36 10.53 -18.54
C THR A 74 -7.44 10.85 -19.73
N ASP A 75 -6.53 9.96 -20.11
CA ASP A 75 -5.64 10.13 -21.26
C ASP A 75 -6.34 9.72 -22.56
N GLU A 76 -7.28 8.76 -22.54
CA GLU A 76 -8.14 8.41 -23.69
C GLU A 76 -9.20 9.48 -24.01
N ASP A 77 -9.61 10.29 -23.03
CA ASP A 77 -10.59 11.38 -23.18
C ASP A 77 -9.95 12.73 -23.63
N ARG A 78 -8.62 12.81 -23.81
CA ARG A 78 -7.89 14.03 -24.27
C ARG A 78 -7.50 13.99 -25.75
#